data_AF-A0A1I2A670-F1
#
_entry.id   AF-A0A1I2A670-F1
#
_cell.length_a   1.000
_cell.length_b   1.000
_cell.length_c   1.000
_cell.angle_alpha   90.00
_cell.angle_beta   90.00
_cell.angle_gamma   90.00
#
_symmetry.space_group_name_H-M   'P 1'
#
loop_
_entity.id
_entity.type
_entity.pdbx_description
1 polymer ?
#
loop_
_entity_poly.entity_id
_entity_poly.type
_entity_poly.pdbx_seq_one_letter_code
_entity_poly.pdbx_strand_id
1 'polypeptide(L)'
;MSQPEPPREPGETEAPGMLDQHGQQEMIQRIGRGIVHTLPPGWQEVSVRYRAVGSYRELAAELIAPNGTGIPVAMTSEVGELFAELRHGMYQPQRGTWVSATYRLSRPASYSVDFNGDHSPDWEQEPPHTEFAAELSQYPRATHNIPGWLAERAGMSTPGAATSPEQLHRADVFDGTDAVGRPVTNRQALTPEERDRVLEYLERAPVVLAARGYDSDRLDPYGKAAVPMTFHTDGSWIWPGAVGYYLRTHELAPQPELVEHIREREFQLPYVDDEARELAVSVITAEQNSR
;
A
#
# COMPACT_ATOMS: atom_id res chain seq x y z
N MET A 1 46.37 34.66 -2.15
CA MET A 1 45.38 35.19 -1.18
C MET A 1 44.06 34.52 -1.51
N SER A 2 43.79 33.37 -0.88
CA SER A 2 42.52 32.65 -1.04
C SER A 2 41.68 32.90 0.21
N GLN A 3 40.47 33.42 0.02
CA GLN A 3 39.51 33.63 1.11
C GLN A 3 38.98 32.27 1.61
N PRO A 4 38.69 32.13 2.92
CA PRO A 4 38.03 30.94 3.45
C PRO A 4 36.51 30.99 3.18
N GLU A 5 35.93 29.83 2.85
CA GLU A 5 34.48 29.61 2.76
C GLU A 5 33.78 29.89 4.11
N PRO A 6 32.53 30.40 4.10
CA PRO A 6 31.77 30.61 5.32
C PRO A 6 31.26 29.26 5.90
N PRO A 7 30.96 29.19 7.21
CA PRO A 7 30.48 27.97 7.84
C PRO A 7 29.07 27.62 7.34
N ARG A 8 28.82 26.33 7.04
CA ARG A 8 27.46 25.83 6.82
C ARG A 8 26.69 25.84 8.14
N GLU A 9 25.52 26.47 8.15
CA GLU A 9 24.61 26.45 9.29
C GLU A 9 24.06 25.03 9.52
N PRO A 10 23.90 24.58 10.78
CA PRO A 10 23.37 23.27 11.10
C PRO A 10 21.84 23.22 10.97
N GLY A 11 21.37 22.41 10.02
CA GLY A 11 20.17 21.57 10.12
C GLY A 11 18.87 22.20 10.64
N GLU A 12 18.25 23.06 9.85
CA GLU A 12 16.80 23.34 9.97
C GLU A 12 16.09 22.90 8.70
N THR A 13 15.66 21.63 8.63
CA THR A 13 14.39 21.22 7.97
C THR A 13 14.09 19.76 8.27
N GLU A 14 13.27 19.45 9.27
CA GLU A 14 12.71 18.09 9.40
C GLU A 14 11.21 18.12 9.70
N ALA A 15 10.44 18.16 8.62
CA ALA A 15 9.15 17.51 8.39
C ALA A 15 8.78 17.77 6.91
N PRO A 16 8.29 16.81 6.09
CA PRO A 16 7.59 15.54 6.41
C PRO A 16 8.20 14.27 5.72
N GLY A 17 8.14 13.08 6.34
CA GLY A 17 8.74 11.84 5.78
C GLY A 17 10.19 11.65 6.24
N MET A 18 10.35 11.39 7.53
CA MET A 18 11.45 11.86 8.39
C MET A 18 12.82 11.17 8.25
N LEU A 19 13.06 10.36 7.22
CA LEU A 19 14.38 9.82 6.93
C LEU A 19 14.56 9.72 5.42
N ASP A 20 15.55 10.45 4.89
CA ASP A 20 15.90 10.33 3.48
C ASP A 20 16.56 8.97 3.19
N GLN A 21 16.77 8.66 1.91
CA GLN A 21 17.35 7.36 1.53
C GLN A 21 18.73 7.14 2.16
N HIS A 22 19.52 8.19 2.35
CA HIS A 22 20.85 8.09 2.91
C HIS A 22 20.79 7.75 4.40
N GLY A 23 20.03 8.52 5.19
CA GLY A 23 19.85 8.26 6.60
C GLY A 23 19.20 6.90 6.85
N GLN A 24 18.27 6.46 5.98
CA GLN A 24 17.68 5.13 6.08
C GLN A 24 18.76 4.04 5.97
N GLN A 25 19.67 4.17 4.99
CA GLN A 25 20.78 3.25 4.81
C GLN A 25 21.78 3.30 5.97
N GLU A 26 22.08 4.48 6.51
CA GLU A 26 22.95 4.62 7.68
C GLU A 26 22.37 3.92 8.91
N MET A 27 21.05 4.06 9.13
CA MET A 27 20.35 3.41 10.23
C MET A 27 20.34 1.89 10.08
N ILE A 28 20.07 1.38 8.87
CA ILE A 28 20.17 -0.05 8.55
C ILE A 28 21.58 -0.59 8.84
N GLN A 29 22.63 0.13 8.45
CA GLN A 29 24.02 -0.27 8.73
C GLN A 29 24.37 -0.19 10.23
N ARG A 30 23.80 0.77 10.97
CA ARG A 30 23.95 0.86 12.43
C ARG A 30 23.30 -0.35 13.12
N ILE A 31 22.10 -0.75 12.70
CA ILE A 31 21.44 -1.98 13.15
C ILE A 31 22.34 -3.20 12.87
N GLY A 32 22.84 -3.34 11.63
CA GLY A 32 23.71 -4.44 11.25
C GLY A 32 24.97 -4.55 12.12
N ARG A 33 25.61 -3.42 12.45
CA ARG A 33 26.75 -3.39 13.38
C ARG A 33 26.34 -3.84 14.79
N GLY A 34 25.23 -3.33 15.32
CA GLY A 34 24.71 -3.72 16.63
C GLY A 34 24.43 -5.22 16.73
N ILE A 35 23.87 -5.81 15.66
CA ILE A 35 23.67 -7.26 15.56
C ILE A 35 25.02 -7.98 15.62
N VAL A 36 25.98 -7.64 14.75
CA VAL A 36 27.30 -8.30 14.68
C VAL A 36 28.05 -8.27 16.00
N HIS A 37 27.96 -7.18 16.76
CA HIS A 37 28.60 -7.05 18.08
C HIS A 37 28.06 -8.04 19.12
N THR A 38 26.85 -8.58 18.92
CA THR A 38 26.22 -9.54 19.84
C THR A 38 26.49 -11.00 19.44
N LEU A 39 26.88 -11.24 18.18
CA LEU A 39 27.01 -12.61 17.66
C LEU A 39 28.26 -13.31 18.17
N PRO A 40 28.18 -14.63 18.44
CA PRO A 40 29.33 -15.42 18.85
C PRO A 40 30.35 -15.57 17.71
N PRO A 41 31.64 -15.83 18.02
CA PRO A 41 32.64 -16.14 17.00
C PRO A 41 32.22 -17.30 16.09
N GLY A 42 32.53 -17.20 14.80
CA GLY A 42 32.28 -18.28 13.83
C GLY A 42 30.87 -18.33 13.22
N TRP A 43 29.96 -17.41 13.59
CA TRP A 43 28.65 -17.28 12.95
C TRP A 43 28.76 -17.15 11.42
N GLN A 44 27.83 -17.76 10.68
CA GLN A 44 27.78 -17.69 9.21
C GLN A 44 26.58 -16.90 8.71
N GLU A 45 25.41 -17.18 9.29
CA GLU A 45 24.15 -16.53 8.95
C GLU A 45 23.33 -16.28 10.20
N VAL A 46 22.69 -15.12 10.26
CA VAL A 46 21.72 -14.75 11.30
C VAL A 46 20.48 -14.13 10.65
N SER A 47 19.32 -14.45 11.20
CA SER A 47 18.04 -13.81 10.90
C SER A 47 17.52 -13.12 12.15
N VAL A 48 17.20 -11.84 12.05
CA VAL A 48 16.64 -11.03 13.13
C VAL A 48 15.26 -10.56 12.71
N ARG A 49 14.24 -10.87 13.50
CA ARG A 49 12.84 -10.48 13.29
C ARG A 49 12.45 -9.45 14.34
N TYR A 50 12.06 -8.28 13.88
CA TYR A 50 11.47 -7.22 14.70
C TYR A 50 9.99 -7.08 14.36
N ARG A 51 9.13 -6.96 15.36
CA ARG A 51 7.68 -6.72 15.18
C ARG A 51 7.22 -5.68 16.17
N ALA A 52 6.40 -4.73 15.75
CA ALA A 52 5.86 -3.72 16.64
C ALA A 52 4.51 -3.18 16.18
N VAL A 53 3.68 -2.87 17.18
CA VAL A 53 2.40 -2.17 17.02
C VAL A 53 2.19 -1.28 18.23
N GLY A 54 1.97 0.01 18.02
CA GLY A 54 1.91 0.98 19.11
C GLY A 54 3.20 0.97 19.92
N SER A 55 3.08 0.71 21.22
CA SER A 55 4.21 0.57 22.16
C SER A 55 4.69 -0.87 22.35
N TYR A 56 3.91 -1.86 21.92
CA TYR A 56 4.29 -3.27 21.97
C TYR A 56 5.35 -3.61 20.92
N ARG A 57 6.38 -4.35 21.32
CA ARG A 57 7.49 -4.76 20.45
C ARG A 57 8.07 -6.12 20.82
N GLU A 58 8.44 -6.88 19.79
CA GLU A 58 9.16 -8.15 19.87
C GLU A 58 10.46 -8.05 19.07
N LEU A 59 11.52 -8.64 19.59
CA LEU A 59 12.79 -8.78 18.89
C LEU A 59 13.31 -10.21 19.11
N ALA A 60 13.36 -10.98 18.04
CA ALA A 60 13.85 -12.35 18.03
C ALA A 60 15.02 -12.48 17.05
N ALA A 61 16.05 -13.24 17.41
CA ALA A 61 17.17 -13.53 16.51
C ALA A 61 17.53 -15.01 16.55
N GLU A 62 17.86 -15.55 15.38
CA GLU A 62 18.23 -16.94 15.18
C GLU A 62 19.51 -17.02 14.35
N LEU A 63 20.53 -17.70 14.86
CA LEU A 63 21.66 -18.15 14.06
C LEU A 63 21.22 -19.33 13.20
N ILE A 64 21.54 -19.29 11.92
CA ILE A 64 21.25 -20.40 11.02
C ILE A 64 22.47 -21.31 10.97
N ALA A 65 22.33 -22.50 11.55
CA ALA A 65 23.36 -23.53 11.51
C ALA A 65 23.52 -24.11 10.10
N PRO A 66 24.66 -24.73 9.74
CA PRO A 66 24.88 -25.29 8.40
C PRO A 66 23.86 -26.34 7.94
N ASN A 67 23.15 -26.98 8.88
CA ASN A 67 22.07 -27.93 8.62
C ASN A 67 20.69 -27.24 8.45
N GLY A 68 20.64 -25.91 8.45
CA GLY A 68 19.43 -25.10 8.36
C GLY A 68 18.67 -24.91 9.69
N THR A 69 19.15 -25.44 10.82
CA THR A 69 18.49 -25.26 12.12
C THR A 69 18.73 -23.84 12.65
N GLY A 70 17.65 -23.17 13.06
CA GLY A 70 17.71 -21.89 13.78
C GLY A 70 18.05 -22.10 15.26
N ILE A 71 19.10 -21.43 15.74
CA ILE A 71 19.51 -21.42 17.15
C ILE A 71 19.22 -20.03 17.71
N PRO A 72 18.31 -19.87 18.68
CA PRO A 72 17.98 -18.58 19.26
C PRO A 72 19.20 -17.89 19.88
N VAL A 73 19.33 -16.58 19.66
CA VAL A 73 20.35 -15.73 20.27
C VAL A 73 19.71 -14.47 20.84
N ALA A 74 20.05 -14.14 22.08
CA ALA A 74 19.57 -12.93 22.71
C ALA A 74 20.25 -11.70 22.09
N MET A 75 19.45 -10.74 21.61
CA MET A 75 19.93 -9.44 21.13
C MET A 75 19.90 -8.39 22.26
N THR A 76 20.74 -7.37 22.15
CA THR A 76 20.71 -6.24 23.09
C THR A 76 19.48 -5.37 22.87
N SER A 77 19.04 -4.66 23.92
CA SER A 77 17.94 -3.69 23.82
C SER A 77 18.24 -2.56 22.83
N GLU A 78 19.51 -2.18 22.69
CA GLU A 78 19.98 -1.17 21.72
C GLU A 78 19.59 -1.54 20.28
N VAL A 79 19.70 -2.81 19.89
CA VAL A 79 19.27 -3.24 18.54
C VAL A 79 17.77 -3.01 18.35
N GLY A 80 16.96 -3.32 19.37
CA GLY A 80 15.52 -3.08 19.34
C GLY A 80 15.15 -1.59 19.29
N GLU A 81 15.92 -0.73 19.96
CA GLU A 81 15.76 0.73 19.91
C GLU A 81 16.09 1.28 18.52
N LEU A 82 17.16 0.79 17.88
CA LEU A 82 17.51 1.19 16.51
C LEU A 82 16.43 0.81 15.49
N PHE A 83 15.79 -0.36 15.63
CA PHE A 83 14.63 -0.71 14.80
C PHE A 83 13.44 0.22 15.04
N ALA A 84 13.18 0.60 16.30
CA ALA A 84 12.11 1.54 16.63
C ALA A 84 12.39 2.94 16.05
N GLU A 85 13.63 3.42 16.12
CA GLU A 85 14.06 4.67 15.47
C GLU A 85 13.88 4.61 13.95
N LEU A 86 14.35 3.53 13.31
CA LEU A 86 14.15 3.32 11.88
C LEU A 86 12.68 3.32 11.49
N ARG A 87 11.84 2.63 12.28
CA ARG A 87 10.38 2.55 12.07
C ARG A 87 9.72 3.92 12.13
N HIS A 88 10.11 4.73 13.12
CA HIS A 88 9.58 6.07 13.26
C HIS A 88 10.03 6.98 12.12
N GLY A 89 11.30 6.91 11.74
CA GLY A 89 11.83 7.69 10.62
C GLY A 89 11.23 7.32 9.26
N MET A 90 10.90 6.04 9.06
CA MET A 90 10.25 5.56 7.83
C MET A 90 8.74 5.86 7.77
N TYR A 91 8.17 6.53 8.78
CA TYR A 91 6.78 6.96 8.73
C TYR A 91 6.56 8.00 7.64
N GLN A 92 5.52 7.78 6.84
CA GLN A 92 5.05 8.74 5.85
C GLN A 92 3.58 9.09 6.12
N PRO A 93 3.22 10.39 6.13
CA PRO A 93 1.83 10.82 6.24
C PRO A 93 0.97 10.14 5.17
N GLN A 94 -0.26 9.79 5.54
CA GLN A 94 -1.23 9.07 4.68
C GLN A 94 -0.84 7.63 4.31
N ARG A 95 0.44 7.24 4.32
CA ARG A 95 0.89 5.86 4.03
C ARG A 95 1.08 5.02 5.30
N GLY A 96 1.55 5.62 6.39
CA GLY A 96 1.89 4.90 7.63
C GLY A 96 3.35 4.46 7.68
N THR A 97 3.62 3.44 8.51
CA THR A 97 4.92 2.78 8.63
C THR A 97 4.74 1.26 8.66
N TRP A 98 5.84 0.52 8.61
CA TRP A 98 5.87 -0.94 8.65
C TRP A 98 5.61 -1.49 10.06
N VAL A 99 5.14 -2.74 10.16
CA VAL A 99 4.80 -3.42 11.43
C VAL A 99 5.77 -4.55 11.76
N SER A 100 6.48 -5.09 10.76
CA SER A 100 7.58 -6.02 10.97
C SER A 100 8.74 -5.78 10.01
N ALA A 101 9.94 -6.16 10.47
CA ALA A 101 11.16 -6.14 9.68
C ALA A 101 11.94 -7.45 9.88
N THR A 102 12.43 -8.04 8.80
CA THR A 102 13.32 -9.20 8.83
C THR A 102 14.68 -8.82 8.28
N TYR A 103 15.68 -8.81 9.16
CA TYR A 103 17.08 -8.52 8.82
C TYR A 103 17.85 -9.83 8.72
N ARG A 104 18.36 -10.15 7.53
CA ARG A 104 19.23 -11.31 7.30
C ARG A 104 20.65 -10.83 7.04
N LEU A 105 21.62 -11.46 7.70
CA LEU A 105 23.04 -11.16 7.53
C LEU A 105 23.80 -12.46 7.32
N SER A 106 24.63 -12.50 6.29
CA SER A 106 25.48 -13.64 5.93
C SER A 106 26.92 -13.18 5.70
N ARG A 107 27.89 -13.99 6.14
CA ARG A 107 29.31 -13.76 5.82
C ARG A 107 29.58 -13.93 4.32
N PRO A 108 30.54 -13.19 3.72
CA PRO A 108 31.48 -12.28 4.39
C PRO A 108 30.95 -10.86 4.66
N ALA A 109 29.88 -10.39 4.02
CA ALA A 109 29.32 -9.05 4.27
C ALA A 109 27.93 -8.80 3.65
N SER A 110 27.18 -9.83 3.24
CA SER A 110 25.88 -9.61 2.59
C SER A 110 24.78 -9.46 3.64
N TYR A 111 23.90 -8.49 3.45
CA TYR A 111 22.68 -8.38 4.24
C TYR A 111 21.49 -8.08 3.34
N SER A 112 20.30 -8.44 3.83
CA SER A 112 19.03 -7.99 3.28
C SER A 112 18.10 -7.59 4.43
N VAL A 113 17.23 -6.61 4.17
CA VAL A 113 16.19 -6.20 5.11
C VAL A 113 14.89 -6.14 4.36
N ASP A 114 13.91 -6.92 4.82
CA ASP A 114 12.55 -6.90 4.29
C ASP A 114 11.63 -6.22 5.31
N PHE A 115 10.81 -5.28 4.86
CA PHE A 115 9.81 -4.61 5.68
C PHE A 115 8.43 -5.06 5.25
N ASN A 116 7.54 -5.28 6.22
CA ASN A 116 6.15 -5.62 5.99
C ASN A 116 5.26 -4.64 6.75
N GLY A 117 4.37 -3.97 6.02
CA GLY A 117 3.32 -3.10 6.56
C GLY A 117 1.91 -3.62 6.31
N ASP A 118 1.77 -4.67 5.51
CA ASP A 118 0.52 -5.04 4.86
C ASP A 118 -0.08 -6.32 5.49
N HIS A 119 0.76 -7.27 5.86
CA HIS A 119 0.32 -8.54 6.45
C HIS A 119 0.46 -8.54 7.97
N SER A 120 -0.44 -9.25 8.66
CA SER A 120 -0.33 -9.47 10.09
C SER A 120 0.95 -10.25 10.37
N PRO A 121 1.83 -9.78 11.27
CA PRO A 121 3.02 -10.54 11.62
C PRO A 121 2.65 -11.71 12.54
N ASP A 122 3.47 -12.76 12.50
CA ASP A 122 3.33 -13.94 13.37
C ASP A 122 3.77 -13.63 14.80
N TRP A 123 2.96 -12.93 15.59
CA TRP A 123 3.30 -12.55 16.97
C TRP A 123 3.70 -13.76 17.84
N GLU A 124 4.75 -13.61 18.65
CA GLU A 124 5.07 -14.62 19.68
C GLU A 124 4.06 -14.59 20.82
N GLN A 125 3.63 -13.38 21.20
CA GLN A 125 2.54 -13.16 22.15
C GLN A 125 1.56 -12.16 21.55
N GLU A 126 0.27 -12.48 21.65
CA GLU A 126 -0.78 -11.66 21.05
C GLU A 126 -0.81 -10.26 21.71
N PRO A 127 -0.56 -9.17 20.95
CA PRO A 127 -0.57 -7.83 21.51
C PRO A 127 -1.97 -7.44 22.01
N PRO A 128 -2.09 -6.61 23.05
CA PRO A 128 -3.38 -6.07 23.46
C PRO A 128 -4.04 -5.26 22.35
N HIS A 129 -5.37 -5.35 22.21
CA HIS A 129 -6.15 -4.57 21.23
C HIS A 129 -5.91 -3.06 21.30
N THR A 130 -5.62 -2.53 22.49
CA THR A 130 -5.29 -1.11 22.72
C THR A 130 -4.05 -0.66 21.94
N GLU A 131 -3.10 -1.55 21.66
CA GLU A 131 -1.88 -1.22 20.93
C GLU A 131 -2.15 -0.99 19.44
N PHE A 132 -3.13 -1.66 18.85
CA PHE A 132 -3.52 -1.46 17.45
C PHE A 132 -4.23 -0.11 17.25
N ALA A 133 -5.05 0.31 18.21
CA ALA A 133 -5.63 1.65 18.21
C ALA A 133 -4.56 2.74 18.44
N ALA A 134 -3.61 2.49 19.35
CA ALA A 134 -2.48 3.38 19.59
C ALA A 134 -1.57 3.50 18.36
N GLU A 135 -1.35 2.42 17.63
CA GLU A 135 -0.59 2.40 16.36
C GLU A 135 -1.18 3.36 15.34
N LEU A 136 -2.49 3.32 15.10
CA LEU A 136 -3.14 4.19 14.13
C LEU A 136 -3.20 5.65 14.61
N SER A 137 -3.20 5.87 15.92
CA SER A 137 -3.10 7.19 16.52
C SER A 137 -1.70 7.78 16.38
N GLN A 138 -0.65 6.96 16.57
CA GLN A 138 0.75 7.37 16.51
C GLN A 138 1.25 7.51 15.07
N TYR A 139 0.77 6.65 14.17
CA TYR A 139 1.14 6.63 12.75
C TYR A 139 -0.11 6.72 11.86
N PRO A 140 -0.78 7.89 11.80
CA PRO A 140 -1.97 8.09 11.00
C PRO A 140 -1.72 7.83 9.52
N ARG A 141 -2.67 7.13 8.88
CA ARG A 141 -2.64 6.77 7.46
C ARG A 141 -4.04 6.80 6.86
N ALA A 142 -4.13 6.91 5.54
CA ALA A 142 -5.38 6.91 4.82
C ALA A 142 -6.07 5.54 4.95
N THR A 143 -7.40 5.51 4.89
CA THR A 143 -8.21 4.29 5.05
C THR A 143 -7.76 3.15 4.13
N HIS A 144 -7.44 3.44 2.86
CA HIS A 144 -6.93 2.46 1.90
C HIS A 144 -5.50 1.97 2.17
N ASN A 145 -4.81 2.53 3.15
CA ASN A 145 -3.49 2.10 3.62
C ASN A 145 -3.56 1.48 5.04
N ILE A 146 -4.76 1.20 5.55
CA ILE A 146 -4.96 0.45 6.80
C ILE A 146 -5.32 -1.00 6.42
N PRO A 147 -4.40 -1.96 6.60
CA PRO A 147 -4.72 -3.36 6.36
C PRO A 147 -5.93 -3.84 7.17
N GLY A 148 -6.72 -4.76 6.60
CA GLY A 148 -7.96 -5.25 7.24
C GLY A 148 -7.73 -5.82 8.64
N TRP A 149 -6.67 -6.62 8.83
CA TRP A 149 -6.31 -7.17 10.14
C TRP A 149 -6.00 -6.10 11.19
N LEU A 150 -5.40 -4.97 10.78
CA LEU A 150 -5.05 -3.87 11.67
C LEU A 150 -6.30 -3.08 12.05
N ALA A 151 -7.18 -2.82 11.06
CA ALA A 151 -8.44 -2.15 11.27
C ALA A 151 -9.35 -2.94 12.22
N GLU A 152 -9.53 -4.25 11.98
CA GLU A 152 -10.33 -5.15 12.80
C GLU A 152 -9.82 -5.15 14.26
N ARG A 153 -8.51 -5.35 14.46
CA ARG A 153 -7.92 -5.39 15.80
C ARG A 153 -7.95 -4.04 16.51
N ALA A 154 -7.93 -2.94 15.78
CA ALA A 154 -8.13 -1.59 16.31
C ALA A 154 -9.60 -1.26 16.61
N GLY A 155 -10.54 -2.16 16.29
CA GLY A 155 -11.98 -1.96 16.50
C GLY A 155 -12.63 -1.05 15.45
N MET A 156 -12.00 -0.87 14.29
CA MET A 156 -12.56 -0.14 13.16
C MET A 156 -13.46 -1.05 12.33
N SER A 157 -14.61 -0.54 11.89
CA SER A 157 -15.44 -1.21 10.90
C SER A 157 -14.91 -0.90 9.50
N THR A 158 -14.44 -1.93 8.78
CA THR A 158 -14.06 -1.82 7.36
C THR A 158 -15.15 -2.42 6.48
N PRO A 159 -15.49 -1.78 5.34
CA PRO A 159 -16.31 -2.42 4.33
C PRO A 159 -15.65 -3.73 3.88
N GLY A 160 -16.41 -4.82 3.82
CA GLY A 160 -15.91 -6.11 3.35
C GLY A 160 -15.58 -6.08 1.85
N ALA A 161 -14.52 -6.79 1.45
CA ALA A 161 -14.24 -7.11 0.06
C ALA A 161 -15.07 -8.31 -0.41
N ALA A 162 -15.26 -8.44 -1.71
CA ALA A 162 -15.87 -9.62 -2.31
C ALA A 162 -14.96 -10.84 -2.10
N THR A 163 -15.54 -11.96 -1.69
CA THR A 163 -14.82 -13.23 -1.47
C THR A 163 -15.00 -14.22 -2.61
N SER A 164 -15.85 -13.89 -3.58
CA SER A 164 -16.11 -14.75 -4.73
C SER A 164 -16.45 -13.94 -5.99
N PRO A 165 -16.23 -14.49 -7.20
CA PRO A 165 -16.41 -13.76 -8.45
C PRO A 165 -17.83 -13.21 -8.63
N GLU A 166 -18.85 -13.94 -8.18
CA GLU A 166 -20.26 -13.53 -8.28
C GLU A 166 -20.66 -12.35 -7.39
N GLN A 167 -19.83 -12.00 -6.40
CA GLN A 167 -20.03 -10.83 -5.54
C GLN A 167 -19.39 -9.57 -6.13
N LEU A 168 -18.47 -9.72 -7.10
CA LEU A 168 -17.80 -8.60 -7.75
C LEU A 168 -18.72 -7.97 -8.80
N HIS A 169 -18.91 -6.68 -8.65
CA HIS A 169 -19.63 -5.87 -9.62
C HIS A 169 -18.64 -5.30 -10.64
N ARG A 170 -19.10 -5.09 -11.87
CA ARG A 170 -18.28 -4.47 -12.91
C ARG A 170 -18.98 -3.25 -13.48
N ALA A 171 -18.23 -2.17 -13.59
CA ALA A 171 -18.73 -0.94 -14.16
C ALA A 171 -18.58 -0.92 -15.69
N ASP A 172 -19.66 -0.55 -16.37
CA ASP A 172 -19.62 -0.21 -17.79
C ASP A 172 -19.37 1.28 -18.01
N VAL A 173 -18.54 1.57 -19.01
CA VAL A 173 -18.25 2.95 -19.42
C VAL A 173 -19.51 3.64 -19.95
N PHE A 174 -20.32 2.92 -20.71
CA PHE A 174 -21.52 3.40 -21.40
C PHE A 174 -22.68 2.45 -21.15
N ASP A 175 -23.91 2.97 -21.16
CA ASP A 175 -25.14 2.18 -20.86
C ASP A 175 -25.64 1.34 -22.05
N GLY A 176 -24.84 1.27 -23.12
CA GLY A 176 -25.16 0.57 -24.35
C GLY A 176 -24.79 1.39 -25.59
N THR A 177 -25.35 1.00 -26.72
CA THR A 177 -25.21 1.71 -28.00
C THR A 177 -26.58 1.97 -28.62
N ASP A 178 -26.72 3.11 -29.28
CA ASP A 178 -27.90 3.40 -30.10
C ASP A 178 -27.93 2.56 -31.39
N ALA A 179 -28.99 2.73 -32.19
CA ALA A 179 -29.17 2.01 -33.45
C ALA A 179 -28.07 2.25 -34.51
N VAL A 180 -27.23 3.27 -34.31
CA VAL A 180 -26.13 3.66 -35.21
C VAL A 180 -24.77 3.30 -34.60
N GLY A 181 -24.73 2.64 -33.44
CA GLY A 181 -23.52 2.20 -32.75
C GLY A 181 -22.86 3.28 -31.87
N ARG A 182 -23.49 4.45 -31.68
CA ARG A 182 -22.98 5.50 -30.79
C ARG A 182 -23.26 5.14 -29.34
N PRO A 183 -22.36 5.47 -28.40
CA PRO A 183 -22.60 5.17 -26.99
C PRO A 183 -23.82 5.91 -26.44
N VAL A 184 -24.61 5.23 -25.62
CA VAL A 184 -25.71 5.84 -24.86
C VAL A 184 -25.15 6.41 -23.54
N THR A 185 -25.45 7.68 -23.27
CA THR A 185 -24.86 8.47 -22.18
C THR A 185 -25.89 9.17 -21.30
N ASN A 186 -27.13 8.65 -21.24
CA ASN A 186 -28.23 9.30 -20.53
C ASN A 186 -28.15 9.06 -19.01
N ARG A 187 -27.14 9.64 -18.37
CA ARG A 187 -26.91 9.58 -16.92
C ARG A 187 -27.11 10.96 -16.30
N GLN A 188 -27.58 11.00 -15.06
CA GLN A 188 -27.71 12.25 -14.33
C GLN A 188 -26.32 12.84 -14.06
N ALA A 189 -26.13 14.11 -14.42
CA ALA A 189 -24.88 14.81 -14.14
C ALA A 189 -24.65 14.94 -12.62
N LEU A 190 -23.41 14.74 -12.20
CA LEU A 190 -22.98 14.97 -10.82
C LEU A 190 -22.80 16.47 -10.58
N THR A 191 -22.92 16.91 -9.32
CA THR A 191 -22.48 18.26 -8.96
C THR A 191 -20.96 18.35 -9.08
N PRO A 192 -20.36 19.54 -9.30
CA PRO A 192 -18.92 19.69 -9.42
C PRO A 192 -18.14 19.10 -8.23
N GLU A 193 -18.62 19.35 -7.01
CA GLU A 193 -17.99 18.85 -5.79
C GLU A 193 -18.05 17.32 -5.69
N GLU A 194 -19.19 16.73 -6.06
CA GLU A 194 -19.34 15.29 -6.06
C GLU A 194 -18.50 14.63 -7.15
N ARG A 195 -18.48 15.22 -8.36
CA ARG A 195 -17.66 14.78 -9.47
C ARG A 195 -16.20 14.68 -9.06
N ASP A 196 -15.67 15.69 -8.40
CA ASP A 196 -14.26 15.72 -8.00
C ASP A 196 -13.95 14.61 -6.97
N ARG A 197 -14.85 14.35 -6.01
CA ARG A 197 -14.69 13.26 -5.03
C ARG A 197 -14.82 11.86 -5.67
N VAL A 198 -15.77 11.69 -6.59
CA VAL A 198 -15.92 10.44 -7.36
C VAL A 198 -14.68 10.20 -8.23
N LEU A 199 -14.19 11.24 -8.91
CA LEU A 199 -12.99 11.13 -9.73
C LEU A 199 -11.77 10.73 -8.90
N GLU A 200 -11.57 11.36 -7.74
CA GLU A 200 -10.49 10.99 -6.82
C GLU A 200 -10.60 9.53 -6.38
N TYR A 201 -11.80 9.05 -6.03
CA TYR A 201 -12.04 7.65 -5.67
C TYR A 201 -11.65 6.70 -6.80
N LEU A 202 -12.12 6.98 -8.02
CA LEU A 202 -11.89 6.14 -9.19
C LEU A 202 -10.41 6.08 -9.61
N GLU A 203 -9.71 7.21 -9.57
CA GLU A 203 -8.30 7.30 -10.01
C GLU A 203 -7.32 6.81 -8.94
N ARG A 204 -7.68 6.92 -7.66
CA ARG A 204 -6.82 6.49 -6.54
C ARG A 204 -6.89 4.99 -6.25
N ALA A 205 -7.95 4.32 -6.71
CA ALA A 205 -8.11 2.88 -6.54
C ALA A 205 -6.96 2.07 -7.17
N PRO A 206 -6.52 0.97 -6.52
CA PRO A 206 -5.48 0.09 -7.04
C PRO A 206 -5.75 -0.37 -8.47
N VAL A 207 -4.73 -0.28 -9.31
CA VAL A 207 -4.73 -0.88 -10.65
C VAL A 207 -4.40 -2.37 -10.53
N VAL A 208 -5.27 -3.23 -11.03
CA VAL A 208 -5.11 -4.70 -11.03
C VAL A 208 -4.69 -5.26 -12.38
N LEU A 209 -5.01 -4.56 -13.47
CA LEU A 209 -4.58 -4.93 -14.81
C LEU A 209 -4.28 -3.68 -15.62
N ALA A 210 -3.19 -3.70 -16.40
CA ALA A 210 -2.82 -2.61 -17.29
C ALA A 210 -2.28 -3.16 -18.60
N ALA A 211 -2.84 -2.71 -19.72
CA ALA A 211 -2.28 -2.93 -21.05
C ALA A 211 -1.34 -1.79 -21.44
N ARG A 212 -0.42 -2.08 -22.37
CA ARG A 212 0.45 -1.06 -22.95
C ARG A 212 -0.33 -0.30 -24.03
N GLY A 213 -0.64 0.98 -23.77
CA GLY A 213 -1.25 1.87 -24.77
C GLY A 213 -2.54 2.52 -24.30
N TYR A 214 -3.20 3.19 -25.24
CA TYR A 214 -4.47 3.88 -25.03
C TYR A 214 -5.47 3.44 -26.09
N ASP A 215 -6.74 3.40 -25.72
CA ASP A 215 -7.84 3.20 -26.65
C ASP A 215 -8.33 4.55 -27.21
N SER A 216 -9.12 4.48 -28.29
CA SER A 216 -9.73 5.64 -28.92
C SER A 216 -10.89 6.17 -28.09
N ASP A 217 -10.99 7.50 -28.03
CA ASP A 217 -12.13 8.16 -27.41
C ASP A 217 -13.37 7.98 -28.29
N ARG A 218 -14.43 7.38 -27.76
CA ARG A 218 -15.68 7.12 -28.50
C ARG A 218 -16.58 8.34 -28.61
N LEU A 219 -16.36 9.36 -27.78
CA LEU A 219 -17.06 10.65 -27.85
C LEU A 219 -16.28 11.68 -28.68
N ASP A 220 -14.96 11.47 -28.84
CA ASP A 220 -14.11 12.18 -29.80
C ASP A 220 -13.31 11.21 -30.70
N PRO A 221 -13.96 10.54 -31.67
CA PRO A 221 -13.33 9.49 -32.49
C PRO A 221 -12.28 10.02 -33.46
N TYR A 222 -12.16 11.34 -33.64
CA TYR A 222 -11.15 11.97 -34.49
C TYR A 222 -9.93 12.43 -33.67
N GLY A 223 -10.01 12.37 -32.34
CA GLY A 223 -8.92 12.66 -31.43
C GLY A 223 -7.81 11.61 -31.45
N LYS A 224 -6.73 11.88 -30.72
CA LYS A 224 -5.69 10.88 -30.46
C LYS A 224 -6.19 9.87 -29.44
N ALA A 225 -5.73 8.62 -29.55
CA ALA A 225 -5.98 7.61 -28.52
C ALA A 225 -5.45 8.10 -27.17
N ALA A 226 -6.36 8.20 -26.20
CA ALA A 226 -6.12 8.79 -24.89
C ALA A 226 -6.81 8.04 -23.74
N VAL A 227 -7.68 7.08 -24.05
CA VAL A 227 -8.45 6.34 -23.04
C VAL A 227 -7.55 5.28 -22.39
N PRO A 228 -7.32 5.31 -21.06
CA PRO A 228 -6.43 4.36 -20.41
C PRO A 228 -6.96 2.92 -20.49
N MET A 229 -6.08 1.99 -20.85
CA MET A 229 -6.38 0.55 -20.87
C MET A 229 -5.99 -0.11 -19.52
N THR A 230 -6.51 0.44 -18.43
CA THR A 230 -6.31 -0.07 -17.06
C THR A 230 -7.62 -0.58 -16.49
N PHE A 231 -7.52 -1.42 -15.47
CA PHE A 231 -8.64 -1.81 -14.62
C PHE A 231 -8.27 -1.54 -13.16
N HIS A 232 -9.22 -0.93 -12.45
CA HIS A 232 -9.12 -0.59 -11.05
C HIS A 232 -10.13 -1.40 -10.24
N THR A 233 -9.90 -1.50 -8.93
CA THR A 233 -10.83 -2.15 -8.00
C THR A 233 -10.80 -1.51 -6.61
N ASP A 234 -11.92 -1.55 -5.90
CA ASP A 234 -12.01 -1.29 -4.46
C ASP A 234 -12.28 -2.56 -3.64
N GLY A 235 -12.15 -3.73 -4.26
CA GLY A 235 -12.43 -5.03 -3.65
C GLY A 235 -13.88 -5.49 -3.78
N SER A 236 -14.84 -4.61 -4.16
CA SER A 236 -16.23 -5.00 -4.43
C SER A 236 -16.67 -4.67 -5.86
N TRP A 237 -16.08 -3.63 -6.45
CA TRP A 237 -16.30 -3.20 -7.82
C TRP A 237 -15.01 -3.24 -8.63
N ILE A 238 -15.14 -3.54 -9.92
CA ILE A 238 -14.10 -3.42 -10.92
C ILE A 238 -14.55 -2.38 -11.95
N TRP A 239 -13.68 -1.44 -12.31
CA TRP A 239 -13.96 -0.50 -13.39
C TRP A 239 -12.76 -0.28 -14.30
N PRO A 240 -12.98 -0.08 -15.61
CA PRO A 240 -11.91 0.33 -16.50
C PRO A 240 -11.50 1.78 -16.21
N GLY A 241 -10.21 2.10 -16.40
CA GLY A 241 -9.69 3.48 -16.28
C GLY A 241 -10.38 4.48 -17.21
N ALA A 242 -11.03 3.96 -18.26
CA ALA A 242 -11.95 4.72 -19.10
C ALA A 242 -13.03 5.46 -18.30
N VAL A 243 -13.59 4.88 -17.23
CA VAL A 243 -14.66 5.54 -16.43
C VAL A 243 -14.16 6.87 -15.85
N GLY A 244 -12.98 6.88 -15.23
CA GLY A 244 -12.36 8.12 -14.73
C GLY A 244 -12.01 9.10 -15.86
N TYR A 245 -11.50 8.60 -16.98
CA TYR A 245 -11.20 9.42 -18.16
C TYR A 245 -12.45 10.15 -18.69
N TYR A 246 -13.56 9.44 -18.90
CA TYR A 246 -14.78 10.05 -19.44
C TYR A 246 -15.45 11.01 -18.45
N LEU A 247 -15.38 10.72 -17.15
CA LEU A 247 -15.84 11.64 -16.12
C LEU A 247 -15.04 12.96 -16.13
N ARG A 248 -13.72 12.87 -16.25
CA ARG A 248 -12.85 14.05 -16.27
C ARG A 248 -12.96 14.85 -17.57
N THR A 249 -12.97 14.18 -18.71
CA THR A 249 -12.84 14.82 -20.03
C THR A 249 -14.18 15.26 -20.61
N HIS A 250 -15.23 14.45 -20.40
CA HIS A 250 -16.55 14.65 -21.02
C HIS A 250 -17.66 14.90 -20.00
N GLU A 251 -17.33 15.00 -18.72
CA GLU A 251 -18.29 15.13 -17.60
C GLU A 251 -19.36 14.02 -17.61
N LEU A 252 -19.02 12.87 -18.19
CA LEU A 252 -19.92 11.72 -18.26
C LEU A 252 -19.90 11.01 -16.91
N ALA A 253 -21.01 11.09 -16.18
CA ALA A 253 -21.17 10.40 -14.90
C ALA A 253 -20.93 8.87 -15.05
N PRO A 254 -20.31 8.20 -14.06
CA PRO A 254 -20.26 6.74 -14.00
C PRO A 254 -21.67 6.13 -13.86
N GLN A 255 -21.76 4.79 -13.95
CA GLN A 255 -23.02 4.10 -13.69
C GLN A 255 -23.62 4.52 -12.32
N PRO A 256 -24.93 4.78 -12.24
CA PRO A 256 -25.57 5.24 -10.99
C PRO A 256 -25.31 4.32 -9.80
N GLU A 257 -25.29 3.00 -10.02
CA GLU A 257 -25.03 1.99 -9.00
C GLU A 257 -23.61 2.10 -8.44
N LEU A 258 -22.62 2.39 -9.30
CA LEU A 258 -21.26 2.65 -8.85
C LEU A 258 -21.16 3.96 -8.06
N VAL A 259 -21.86 5.01 -8.50
CA VAL A 259 -21.89 6.28 -7.77
C VAL A 259 -22.54 6.11 -6.39
N GLU A 260 -23.65 5.38 -6.31
CA GLU A 260 -24.33 5.05 -5.05
C GLU A 260 -23.41 4.28 -4.11
N HIS A 261 -22.73 3.24 -4.62
CA HIS A 261 -21.74 2.48 -3.86
C HIS A 261 -20.58 3.36 -3.32
N ILE A 262 -20.09 4.31 -4.12
CA ILE A 262 -19.05 5.25 -3.68
C ILE A 262 -19.57 6.19 -2.59
N ARG A 263 -20.84 6.63 -2.68
CA ARG A 263 -21.50 7.46 -1.65
C ARG A 263 -21.67 6.70 -0.34
N GLU A 264 -22.09 5.44 -0.40
CA GLU A 264 -22.23 4.58 0.78
C GLU A 264 -20.92 4.39 1.53
N ARG A 265 -19.79 4.43 0.81
CA ARG A 265 -18.43 4.41 1.37
C ARG A 265 -17.91 5.79 1.79
N GLU A 266 -18.77 6.81 1.77
CA GLU A 266 -18.40 8.19 2.07
C GLU A 266 -17.20 8.70 1.25
N PHE A 267 -17.03 8.19 0.02
CA PHE A 267 -15.91 8.47 -0.86
C PHE A 267 -14.54 8.06 -0.26
N GLN A 268 -14.53 7.14 0.71
CA GLN A 268 -13.31 6.56 1.29
C GLN A 268 -13.02 5.22 0.65
N LEU A 269 -11.89 5.15 -0.05
CA LEU A 269 -11.42 3.90 -0.62
C LEU A 269 -11.01 2.92 0.51
N PRO A 270 -11.48 1.66 0.48
CA PRO A 270 -11.04 0.64 1.43
C PRO A 270 -9.64 0.13 1.08
N TYR A 271 -9.02 -0.58 2.03
CA TYR A 271 -7.83 -1.36 1.74
C TYR A 271 -8.21 -2.57 0.88
N VAL A 272 -7.46 -2.81 -0.18
CA VAL A 272 -7.66 -3.95 -1.08
C VAL A 272 -6.43 -4.85 -0.98
N ASP A 273 -6.63 -6.00 -0.32
CA ASP A 273 -5.62 -7.04 -0.16
C ASP A 273 -5.33 -7.79 -1.47
N ASP A 274 -4.31 -8.65 -1.43
CA ASP A 274 -3.86 -9.40 -2.60
C ASP A 274 -4.93 -10.39 -3.09
N GLU A 275 -5.69 -11.01 -2.19
CA GLU A 275 -6.76 -11.95 -2.54
C GLU A 275 -7.87 -11.24 -3.34
N ALA A 276 -8.34 -10.08 -2.86
CA ALA A 276 -9.33 -9.27 -3.59
C ALA A 276 -8.81 -8.77 -4.94
N ARG A 277 -7.51 -8.46 -5.05
CA ARG A 277 -6.87 -8.09 -6.32
C ARG A 277 -6.82 -9.25 -7.30
N GLU A 278 -6.37 -10.41 -6.85
CA GLU A 278 -6.31 -11.64 -7.67
C GLU A 278 -7.69 -12.05 -8.15
N LEU A 279 -8.70 -11.96 -7.27
CA LEU A 279 -10.08 -12.21 -7.62
C LEU A 279 -10.56 -11.26 -8.73
N ALA A 280 -10.26 -9.96 -8.62
CA ALA A 280 -10.59 -8.99 -9.66
C ALA A 280 -9.90 -9.32 -11.01
N VAL A 281 -8.62 -9.70 -10.99
CA VAL A 281 -7.89 -10.12 -12.20
C VAL A 281 -8.55 -11.36 -12.85
N SER A 282 -8.97 -12.34 -12.05
CA SER A 282 -9.63 -13.55 -12.54
C SER A 282 -10.93 -13.24 -13.31
N VAL A 283 -11.74 -12.31 -12.82
CA VAL A 283 -12.99 -11.87 -13.46
C VAL A 283 -12.70 -11.17 -14.79
N ILE A 284 -11.71 -10.28 -14.83
CA ILE A 284 -11.35 -9.54 -16.04
C ILE A 284 -10.83 -10.48 -17.14
N THR A 285 -9.98 -11.43 -16.77
CA THR A 285 -9.33 -12.35 -17.71
C THR A 285 -10.26 -13.45 -18.23
N ALA A 286 -11.19 -13.94 -17.42
CA ALA A 286 -12.18 -14.92 -17.85
C ALA A 286 -13.05 -14.42 -19.01
N GLU A 287 -13.41 -13.13 -19.00
CA GLU A 287 -14.16 -12.52 -20.10
C GLU A 287 -13.35 -12.32 -21.37
N GLN A 288 -12.08 -11.95 -21.27
CA GLN A 288 -11.23 -11.77 -22.45
C GLN A 288 -11.07 -13.07 -23.24
N ASN A 289 -11.06 -14.21 -22.56
CA ASN A 289 -11.01 -15.53 -23.19
C ASN A 289 -12.37 -16.01 -23.72
N SER A 290 -13.47 -15.34 -23.35
CA SER A 290 -14.84 -15.69 -23.77
C SER A 290 -15.35 -14.85 -24.94
N ARG A 291 -14.58 -13.85 -25.40
CA ARG A 291 -14.86 -12.99 -26.57
C ARG A 291 -13.97 -13.36 -27.75
#